data_AF-M3U019-F1
#
_entry.id   AF-M3U019-F1
#
_cell.length_a   1.000
_cell.length_b   1.000
_cell.length_c   1.000
_cell.angle_alpha   90.00
_cell.angle_beta   90.00
_cell.angle_gamma   90.00
#
_symmetry.space_group_name_H-M   'P 1'
#
loop_
_entity.id
_entity.type
_entity.pdbx_description
1 polymer ?
#
loop_
_entity_poly.entity_id
_entity_poly.type
_entity_poly.pdbx_seq_one_letter_code
_entity_poly.pdbx_strand_id
1 'polypeptide(L)'
;LTSGEIKEIEDTITDKYREGIVMMKDMGFDEESSRKALEKTKGDIEQAIIFAATCNEEKENKMEEEKENKMEEEGNDDDRSGKYELIGFVSHIGANVNCGHYVCHMKQGDEWIMFNDNKVYQSQNPPFTRGYLYLYKSIE
;
A
#
# COMPACT_ATOMS: atom_id res chain seq x y z
N LEU A 1 -0.26 -37.69 -9.64
CA LEU A 1 -1.65 -37.19 -9.60
C LEU A 1 -2.12 -37.09 -11.03
N THR A 2 -3.20 -37.79 -11.36
CA THR A 2 -3.84 -37.67 -12.68
C THR A 2 -4.59 -36.34 -12.76
N SER A 3 -4.76 -35.77 -13.96
CA SER A 3 -5.42 -34.47 -14.15
C SER A 3 -6.88 -34.44 -13.66
N GLY A 4 -7.50 -35.60 -13.42
CA GLY A 4 -8.85 -35.71 -12.83
C GLY A 4 -8.88 -35.49 -11.32
N GLU A 5 -7.88 -35.99 -10.58
CA GLU A 5 -7.80 -35.89 -9.11
C GLU A 5 -7.53 -34.45 -8.64
N ILE A 6 -6.79 -33.67 -9.44
CA ILE A 6 -6.51 -32.25 -9.14
C ILE A 6 -7.80 -31.42 -9.26
N LYS A 7 -8.66 -31.74 -10.23
CA LYS A 7 -9.91 -31.02 -10.49
C LYS A 7 -10.94 -31.23 -9.37
N GLU A 8 -11.07 -32.45 -8.87
CA GLU A 8 -11.97 -32.74 -7.74
C GLU A 8 -11.54 -32.05 -6.44
N ILE A 9 -10.23 -31.89 -6.21
CA ILE A 9 -9.69 -31.16 -5.06
C ILE A 9 -9.93 -29.66 -5.20
N GLU A 10 -9.72 -29.09 -6.39
CA GLU A 10 -10.01 -27.69 -6.68
C GLU A 10 -11.50 -27.34 -6.51
N ASP A 11 -12.39 -28.22 -6.96
CA ASP A 11 -13.84 -28.04 -6.83
C ASP A 11 -14.28 -28.13 -5.36
N THR A 12 -13.70 -29.04 -4.58
CA THR A 12 -13.98 -29.18 -3.12
C THR A 12 -13.50 -27.96 -2.31
N ILE A 13 -12.36 -27.36 -2.69
CA ILE A 13 -11.83 -26.15 -2.04
C ILE A 13 -12.66 -24.92 -2.42
N THR A 14 -13.10 -24.84 -3.68
CA THR A 14 -13.94 -23.75 -4.19
C THR A 14 -15.29 -23.73 -3.49
N ASP A 15 -15.91 -24.89 -3.25
CA ASP A 15 -17.17 -24.98 -2.52
C ASP A 15 -17.00 -24.66 -1.02
N LYS A 16 -15.87 -25.04 -0.42
CA LYS A 16 -15.61 -24.80 1.01
C LYS A 16 -15.38 -23.32 1.35
N TYR A 17 -14.73 -22.57 0.47
CA TYR A 17 -14.39 -21.15 0.71
C TYR A 17 -15.10 -20.18 -0.24
N ARG A 18 -16.19 -20.62 -0.87
CA ARG A 18 -16.94 -19.87 -1.88
C ARG A 18 -17.30 -18.44 -1.45
N GLU A 19 -17.78 -18.29 -0.23
CA GLU A 19 -18.17 -16.98 0.33
C GLU A 19 -16.96 -16.05 0.49
N GLY A 20 -15.82 -16.57 0.97
CA GLY A 20 -14.58 -15.82 1.09
C GLY A 20 -14.01 -15.41 -0.26
N ILE A 21 -14.09 -16.29 -1.27
CA ILE A 21 -13.62 -16.00 -2.63
C ILE A 21 -14.46 -14.88 -3.26
N VAL A 22 -15.78 -14.90 -3.09
CA VAL A 22 -16.65 -13.83 -3.61
C VAL A 22 -16.31 -12.48 -2.95
N MET A 23 -16.13 -12.46 -1.63
CA MET A 23 -15.78 -11.24 -0.90
C MET A 23 -14.42 -10.68 -1.35
N MET A 24 -13.41 -11.52 -1.55
CA MET A 24 -12.11 -11.08 -2.05
C MET A 24 -12.18 -10.61 -3.51
N LYS A 25 -13.02 -11.23 -4.34
CA LYS A 25 -13.27 -10.80 -5.72
C LYS A 25 -13.95 -9.42 -5.78
N ASP A 26 -14.89 -9.15 -4.87
CA ASP A 26 -15.52 -7.84 -4.73
C ASP A 26 -14.51 -6.76 -4.26
N MET A 27 -13.47 -7.15 -3.51
CA MET A 27 -12.33 -6.28 -3.16
C MET A 27 -11.33 -6.08 -4.31
N GLY A 28 -11.49 -6.78 -5.43
CA GLY A 28 -10.63 -6.67 -6.61
C GLY A 28 -9.49 -7.68 -6.67
N PHE A 29 -9.48 -8.71 -5.83
CA PHE A 29 -8.47 -9.79 -5.89
C PHE A 29 -8.86 -10.87 -6.91
N ASP A 30 -7.86 -11.45 -7.57
CA ASP A 30 -8.06 -12.58 -8.48
C ASP A 30 -8.60 -13.82 -7.73
N GLU A 31 -9.43 -14.59 -8.43
CA GLU A 31 -10.09 -15.78 -7.88
C GLU A 31 -9.07 -16.88 -7.48
N GLU A 32 -8.01 -17.05 -8.27
CA GLU A 32 -6.94 -18.01 -8.01
C GLU A 32 -6.07 -17.59 -6.81
N SER A 33 -5.74 -16.30 -6.72
CA SER A 33 -4.97 -15.74 -5.59
C SER A 33 -5.79 -15.82 -4.29
N SER A 34 -7.08 -15.54 -4.37
CA SER A 34 -8.02 -15.63 -3.25
C SER A 34 -8.15 -17.07 -2.75
N ARG A 35 -8.25 -18.06 -3.66
CA ARG A 35 -8.30 -19.48 -3.30
C ARG A 35 -7.03 -19.93 -2.58
N LYS A 36 -5.85 -19.58 -3.11
CA LYS A 36 -4.55 -19.91 -2.49
C LYS A 36 -4.37 -19.24 -1.13
N ALA A 37 -4.84 -18.01 -0.98
CA ALA A 37 -4.80 -17.28 0.28
C ALA A 37 -5.69 -17.96 1.34
N LEU A 38 -6.94 -18.24 0.99
CA LEU A 38 -7.92 -18.86 1.89
C LEU A 38 -7.53 -20.30 2.28
N GLU A 39 -6.86 -21.04 1.39
CA GLU A 39 -6.32 -22.36 1.72
C GLU A 39 -5.20 -22.27 2.76
N LYS A 40 -4.27 -21.34 2.60
CA LYS A 40 -3.15 -21.13 3.54
C LYS A 40 -3.61 -20.60 4.89
N THR A 41 -4.65 -19.78 4.92
CA THR A 41 -5.20 -19.19 6.14
C THR A 41 -6.32 -20.02 6.75
N LYS A 42 -6.61 -21.21 6.19
CA LYS A 42 -7.63 -22.15 6.67
C LYS A 42 -9.04 -21.53 6.76
N GLY A 43 -9.35 -20.61 5.86
CA GLY A 43 -10.66 -19.93 5.79
C GLY A 43 -10.78 -18.64 6.57
N ASP A 44 -9.70 -18.15 7.20
CA ASP A 44 -9.67 -16.80 7.76
C ASP A 44 -9.53 -15.77 6.63
N ILE A 45 -10.60 -14.99 6.42
CA ILE A 45 -10.71 -13.99 5.34
C ILE A 45 -9.77 -12.81 5.60
N GLU A 46 -9.63 -12.34 6.86
CA GLU A 46 -8.79 -11.18 7.17
C GLU A 46 -7.33 -11.48 6.88
N GLN A 47 -6.86 -12.65 7.32
CA GLN A 47 -5.52 -13.11 7.02
C GLN A 47 -5.34 -13.40 5.53
N ALA A 48 -6.38 -13.90 4.84
CA ALA A 48 -6.30 -14.17 3.41
C ALA A 48 -6.16 -12.88 2.59
N ILE A 49 -6.84 -11.80 2.99
CA ILE A 49 -6.71 -10.48 2.37
C ILE A 49 -5.30 -9.94 2.56
N ILE A 50 -4.76 -10.00 3.79
CA ILE A 50 -3.38 -9.57 4.07
C ILE A 50 -2.41 -10.38 3.21
N PHE A 51 -2.56 -11.70 3.18
CA PHE A 51 -1.72 -12.60 2.41
C PHE A 51 -1.82 -12.34 0.90
N ALA A 52 -3.02 -12.10 0.38
CA ALA A 52 -3.23 -11.80 -1.04
C ALA A 52 -2.62 -10.46 -1.44
N ALA A 53 -2.71 -9.43 -0.58
CA ALA A 53 -2.09 -8.13 -0.80
C ALA A 53 -0.55 -8.25 -0.84
N THR A 54 0.06 -8.92 0.14
CA THR A 54 1.51 -9.11 0.19
C THR A 54 2.03 -10.05 -0.91
N CYS A 55 1.27 -11.08 -1.29
CA CYS A 55 1.67 -11.96 -2.38
C CYS A 55 1.54 -11.33 -3.77
N ASN A 56 0.71 -10.29 -3.94
CA ASN A 56 0.71 -9.55 -5.20
C ASN A 56 2.03 -8.78 -5.36
N GLU A 57 2.53 -8.17 -4.27
CA GLU A 57 3.86 -7.55 -4.23
C GLU A 57 4.97 -8.58 -4.47
N GLU A 58 4.90 -9.79 -3.91
CA GLU A 58 5.88 -10.84 -4.20
C GLU A 58 5.82 -11.37 -5.63
N LYS A 59 4.66 -11.39 -6.28
CA LYS A 59 4.53 -11.81 -7.69
C LYS A 59 5.03 -10.74 -8.63
N GLU A 60 4.82 -9.47 -8.30
CA GLU A 60 5.47 -8.34 -8.98
C GLU A 60 6.99 -8.45 -8.83
N ASN A 61 7.50 -8.66 -7.61
CA ASN A 61 8.93 -8.87 -7.36
C ASN A 61 9.50 -10.15 -8.01
N LYS A 62 8.75 -11.27 -8.09
CA LYS A 62 9.21 -12.50 -8.75
C LYS A 62 9.15 -12.44 -10.27
N MET A 63 8.19 -11.68 -10.84
CA MET A 63 8.20 -11.33 -12.26
C MET A 63 9.35 -10.37 -12.59
N GLU A 64 9.87 -9.62 -11.62
CA GLU A 64 11.11 -8.85 -11.71
C GLU A 64 12.35 -9.77 -11.60
N GLU A 65 12.41 -10.70 -10.62
CA GLU A 65 13.54 -11.65 -10.44
C GLU A 65 13.74 -12.59 -11.66
N GLU A 66 12.69 -13.02 -12.35
CA GLU A 66 12.85 -13.85 -13.57
C GLU A 66 13.34 -13.05 -14.79
N LYS A 67 13.22 -11.71 -14.77
CA LYS A 67 13.79 -10.82 -15.79
C LYS A 67 15.26 -10.44 -15.50
N GLU A 68 15.71 -10.55 -14.24
CA GLU A 68 17.08 -10.21 -13.83
C GLU A 68 18.16 -11.12 -14.45
N ASN A 69 17.84 -12.34 -14.90
CA ASN A 69 18.85 -13.27 -15.43
C ASN A 69 19.27 -13.02 -16.89
N LYS A 70 18.87 -11.90 -17.52
CA LYS A 70 19.25 -11.59 -18.92
C LYS A 70 19.75 -10.19 -19.24
N MET A 71 19.75 -9.23 -18.32
CA MET A 71 20.28 -7.89 -18.58
C MET A 71 21.02 -7.37 -17.35
N GLU A 72 22.31 -7.69 -17.27
CA GLU A 72 23.28 -6.74 -16.72
C GLU A 72 23.16 -5.46 -17.56
N GLU A 73 22.97 -4.31 -16.91
CA GLU A 73 22.63 -3.00 -17.51
C GLU A 73 21.17 -2.80 -17.90
N GLU A 74 20.30 -2.61 -16.91
CA GLU A 74 19.27 -1.56 -16.91
C GLU A 74 18.66 -1.56 -15.51
N GLY A 75 19.15 -0.65 -14.66
CA GLY A 75 18.44 -0.34 -13.44
C GLY A 75 17.02 0.03 -13.83
N ASN A 76 16.04 -0.45 -13.06
CA ASN A 76 14.69 0.10 -13.08
C ASN A 76 14.77 1.50 -12.44
N ASP A 77 15.54 2.39 -13.07
CA ASP A 77 15.41 3.82 -12.91
C ASP A 77 14.05 4.12 -13.53
N ASP A 78 13.01 4.12 -12.69
CA ASP A 78 12.06 5.21 -12.80
C ASP A 78 12.96 6.46 -12.96
N ASP A 79 13.05 7.03 -14.17
CA ASP A 79 13.90 8.18 -14.55
C ASP A 79 13.41 9.46 -13.84
N ARG A 80 13.01 9.32 -12.59
CA ARG A 80 12.73 10.37 -11.65
C ARG A 80 14.08 10.80 -11.15
N SER A 81 14.42 12.05 -11.42
CA SER A 81 15.70 12.71 -11.13
C SER A 81 16.17 12.70 -9.66
N GLY A 82 15.53 11.94 -8.77
CA GLY A 82 15.75 11.93 -7.33
C GLY A 82 15.35 13.25 -6.66
N LYS A 83 14.75 14.18 -7.42
CA LYS A 83 14.34 15.48 -6.95
C LYS A 83 12.89 15.42 -6.48
N TYR A 84 12.67 15.99 -5.30
CA TYR A 84 11.36 16.05 -4.69
C TYR A 84 11.13 17.44 -4.11
N GLU A 85 9.88 17.92 -4.19
CA GLU A 85 9.43 19.12 -3.50
C GLU A 85 8.62 18.75 -2.27
N LEU A 86 8.81 19.50 -1.19
CA LEU A 86 7.96 19.38 -0.02
C LEU A 86 6.59 19.97 -0.32
N ILE A 87 5.56 19.13 -0.28
CA ILE A 87 4.17 19.54 -0.52
C ILE A 87 3.35 19.64 0.77
N GLY A 88 3.82 19.02 1.85
CA GLY A 88 3.08 19.00 3.09
C GLY A 88 3.83 18.35 4.23
N PHE A 89 3.43 18.65 5.46
CA PHE A 89 3.90 17.96 6.64
C PHE A 89 2.85 17.95 7.75
N VAL A 90 2.89 16.93 8.59
CA VAL A 90 2.04 16.76 9.75
C VAL A 90 2.88 16.96 11.00
N SER A 91 2.46 17.84 11.90
CA SER A 91 3.14 18.14 13.15
C SER A 91 2.35 17.62 14.34
N HIS A 92 3.03 16.99 15.29
CA HIS A 92 2.50 16.64 16.60
C HIS A 92 2.87 17.73 17.61
N ILE A 93 1.88 18.43 18.15
CA ILE A 93 2.06 19.46 19.18
C ILE A 93 1.74 18.83 20.53
N GLY A 94 2.77 18.34 21.21
CA GLY A 94 2.63 17.74 22.53
C GLY A 94 3.98 17.34 23.10
N ALA A 95 4.08 17.27 24.42
CA ALA A 95 5.30 16.85 25.11
C ALA A 95 5.45 15.31 25.16
N ASN A 96 4.35 14.57 25.03
CA ASN A 96 4.30 13.11 25.16
C ASN A 96 3.74 12.46 23.90
N VAL A 97 4.15 11.23 23.61
CA VAL A 97 3.61 10.45 22.47
C VAL A 97 2.15 10.03 22.65
N ASN A 98 1.69 9.93 23.91
CA ASN A 98 0.32 9.49 24.24
C ASN A 98 -0.69 10.63 24.28
N CYS A 99 -0.24 11.89 24.24
CA CYS A 99 -1.12 13.04 24.26
C CYS A 99 -0.49 14.26 23.56
N GLY A 100 -1.27 14.84 22.66
CA GLY A 100 -0.94 16.06 21.96
C GLY A 100 -1.97 16.34 20.88
N HIS A 101 -1.63 17.23 19.97
CA HIS A 101 -2.54 17.71 18.92
C HIS A 101 -1.87 17.64 17.56
N TYR A 102 -2.51 16.98 16.60
CA TYR A 102 -1.99 16.90 15.25
C TYR A 102 -2.52 18.04 14.39
N VAL A 103 -1.62 18.74 13.72
CA VAL A 103 -1.96 19.75 12.72
C VAL A 103 -1.22 19.45 11.42
N CYS A 104 -1.83 19.79 10.30
CA CYS A 104 -1.24 19.58 8.99
C CYS A 104 -0.92 20.91 8.33
N HIS A 105 0.24 21.02 7.70
CA HIS A 105 0.60 22.14 6.84
C HIS A 105 0.71 21.61 5.41
N MET A 106 -0.06 22.17 4.48
CA MET A 106 0.00 21.80 3.07
C MET A 106 0.33 23.02 2.23
N LYS A 107 1.13 22.83 1.20
CA LYS A 107 1.42 23.84 0.19
C LYS A 107 0.28 23.86 -0.84
N GLN A 108 -0.32 25.02 -1.06
CA GLN A 108 -1.28 25.27 -2.13
C GLN A 108 -0.78 26.43 -2.99
N GLY A 109 -0.36 26.14 -4.21
CA GLY A 109 0.36 27.11 -5.04
C GLY A 109 1.67 27.52 -4.35
N ASP A 110 1.82 28.82 -4.08
CA ASP A 110 2.99 29.39 -3.38
C ASP A 110 2.73 29.60 -1.87
N GLU A 111 1.53 29.31 -1.40
CA GLU A 111 1.12 29.57 -0.03
C GLU A 111 1.09 28.30 0.82
N TRP A 112 1.40 28.45 2.10
CA TRP A 112 1.27 27.37 3.07
C TRP A 112 -0.01 27.55 3.88
N ILE A 113 -0.79 26.49 3.99
CA ILE A 113 -2.04 26.48 4.73
C ILE A 113 -1.92 25.48 5.88
N MET A 114 -2.18 25.95 7.10
CA MET A 114 -2.30 25.13 8.29
C MET A 114 -3.75 24.72 8.47
N PHE A 115 -3.99 23.42 8.47
CA PHE A 115 -5.24 22.76 8.80
C PHE A 115 -5.19 22.29 10.25
N ASN A 116 -6.06 22.86 11.06
CA ASN A 116 -6.24 22.54 12.47
C ASN A 116 -7.72 22.23 12.71
N ASP A 117 -8.09 20.97 12.52
CA ASP A 117 -9.48 20.49 12.57
C ASP A 117 -10.42 21.35 11.69
N ASN A 118 -11.38 22.03 12.31
CA ASN A 118 -12.33 22.91 11.64
C ASN A 118 -11.78 24.32 11.35
N LYS A 119 -10.54 24.61 11.74
CA LYS A 119 -9.90 25.91 11.56
C LYS A 119 -8.78 25.82 10.53
N VAL A 120 -8.86 26.69 9.54
CA VAL A 120 -7.89 26.77 8.44
C VAL A 120 -7.24 28.13 8.47
N TYR A 121 -5.91 28.16 8.44
CA TYR A 121 -5.12 29.37 8.54
C TYR A 121 -4.09 29.41 7.42
N GLN A 122 -3.87 30.59 6.86
CA GLN A 122 -2.69 30.81 6.04
C GLN A 122 -1.46 30.94 6.96
N SER A 123 -0.46 30.11 6.74
CA SER A 123 0.77 30.06 7.51
C SER A 123 1.88 30.80 6.78
N GLN A 124 2.23 32.00 7.28
CA GLN A 124 3.33 32.79 6.71
C GLN A 124 4.71 32.16 7.00
N ASN A 125 4.88 31.59 8.20
CA ASN A 125 6.12 30.92 8.63
C ASN A 125 5.83 29.51 9.16
N PRO A 126 5.68 28.51 8.28
CA PRO A 126 5.44 27.14 8.68
C PRO A 126 6.63 26.55 9.47
N PRO A 127 6.40 25.78 10.55
CA PRO A 127 7.47 25.20 11.35
C PRO A 127 8.04 23.93 10.71
N PHE A 128 8.77 24.07 9.59
CA PHE A 128 9.30 22.97 8.79
C PHE A 128 10.22 21.99 9.52
N THR A 129 10.76 22.34 10.69
CA THR A 129 11.64 21.45 11.47
C THR A 129 10.90 20.62 12.51
N ARG A 130 9.60 20.90 12.73
CA ARG A 130 8.77 20.25 13.76
C ARG A 130 7.66 19.37 13.15
N GLY A 131 7.81 18.98 11.90
CA GLY A 131 7.00 17.92 11.30
C GLY A 131 7.41 16.56 11.87
N TYR A 132 6.40 15.72 12.10
CA TYR A 132 6.55 14.30 12.42
C TYR A 132 6.55 13.46 11.14
N LEU A 133 5.67 13.77 10.20
CA LEU A 133 5.59 13.12 8.89
C LEU A 133 5.67 14.18 7.79
N TYR A 134 6.52 13.96 6.79
CA TYR A 134 6.70 14.87 5.66
C TYR A 134 6.26 14.19 4.37
N LEU A 135 5.56 14.95 3.52
CA LEU A 135 5.07 14.52 2.23
C LEU A 135 5.86 15.24 1.15
N TYR A 136 6.54 14.44 0.34
CA TYR A 136 7.34 14.90 -0.78
C TYR A 136 6.71 14.42 -2.08
N LYS A 137 6.59 15.32 -3.04
CA LYS A 137 6.14 15.00 -4.40
C LYS A 137 7.35 14.98 -5.30
N SER A 138 7.48 13.94 -6.13
CA SER A 138 8.54 13.89 -7.13
C SER A 138 8.39 15.04 -8.12
N ILE A 139 9.51 15.69 -8.43
CA ILE A 139 9.62 16.70 -9.47
C ILE A 139 10.16 15.97 -10.69
N GLU A 140 9.27 15.63 -11.62
CA GLU A 140 9.65 15.36 -13.01
C GLU A 140 10.00 16.67 -13.72
#